data_AF-A0A1E3A3D3-F1
#
_entry.id   AF-A0A1E3A3D3-F1
#
_cell.length_a   1.000
_cell.length_b   1.000
_cell.length_c   1.000
_cell.angle_alpha   90.00
_cell.angle_beta   90.00
_cell.angle_gamma   90.00
#
_symmetry.space_group_name_H-M   'P 1'
#
loop_
_entity.id
_entity.type
_entity.pdbx_description
1 polymer ?
#
loop_
_entity_poly.entity_id
_entity_poly.type
_entity_poly.pdbx_seq_one_letter_code
_entity_poly.pdbx_strand_id
1 'polypeptide(L)'
;MNKKEVLEIRKQYTHEKCSITRICGCYVDGEKNIKTQLKEAFLSLPEEETFKYFNLFKQTLSGTLGKNLLNLEFPLDAENPGGPQEFLLKLRDSKLQDDALLEEFYQKIIENYYFPENYYIILIHVAYDIPGKSLDGSEMFDASEDVYEYLLCSLCPVKLSKPGLFYNAETNNIENRIRDWVVEPPVKGFLFPAFNDRNTDIHSMLYFSKMAEELQPEFIESMFGCFLPLTADSQKETFNYLISDTLGDDCDYEVVKNIHEHLTELVEETKDSPDPLVLTKPDVKRLFELSGVPEEKLETFDQTFEAAAGEKASLLATNIAGGKKFNIETPDVVIKVNPERTDLIETRIIDGKECLVITVNDHIEVNGVNVRTIAPSHEEEPDTDDGAGSTASYEETAADAASNGPSSYTEEEAIPASAPAAAPEDDGYSFS
;
A
#
# COMPACT_ATOMS: atom_id res chain seq x y z
N MET A 1 8.62 -8.57 -8.68
CA MET A 1 7.20 -8.95 -8.55
C MET A 1 6.32 -7.73 -8.59
N ASN A 2 5.22 -7.82 -9.32
CA ASN A 2 4.20 -6.81 -9.44
C ASN A 2 2.95 -7.16 -8.61
N LYS A 3 1.95 -6.27 -8.58
CA LYS A 3 0.76 -6.43 -7.73
C LYS A 3 -0.07 -7.67 -8.09
N LYS A 4 -0.16 -8.02 -9.39
CA LYS A 4 -0.94 -9.18 -9.86
C LYS A 4 -0.26 -10.49 -9.46
N GLU A 5 1.06 -10.56 -9.58
CA GLU A 5 1.88 -11.72 -9.19
C GLU A 5 1.82 -11.98 -7.68
N VAL A 6 2.01 -10.95 -6.85
CA VAL A 6 1.87 -11.09 -5.38
C VAL A 6 0.48 -11.59 -5.01
N LEU A 7 -0.57 -11.06 -5.67
CA LEU A 7 -1.94 -11.49 -5.42
C LEU A 7 -2.19 -12.93 -5.86
N GLU A 8 -1.58 -13.38 -6.94
CA GLU A 8 -1.67 -14.77 -7.42
C GLU A 8 -1.10 -15.76 -6.40
N ILE A 9 0.10 -15.48 -5.88
CA ILE A 9 0.71 -16.30 -4.82
C ILE A 9 -0.12 -16.24 -3.53
N ARG A 10 -0.56 -15.05 -3.13
CA ARG A 10 -1.37 -14.86 -1.90
C ARG A 10 -2.70 -15.63 -1.94
N LYS A 11 -3.28 -15.83 -3.13
CA LYS A 11 -4.52 -16.60 -3.32
C LYS A 11 -4.33 -18.11 -3.13
N GLN A 12 -3.10 -18.63 -3.13
CA GLN A 12 -2.81 -20.05 -2.91
C GLN A 12 -2.99 -20.49 -1.46
N TYR A 13 -3.02 -19.55 -0.51
CA TYR A 13 -3.16 -19.85 0.92
C TYR A 13 -4.62 -20.08 1.34
N THR A 14 -5.24 -21.11 0.77
CA THR A 14 -6.55 -21.67 1.15
C THR A 14 -6.48 -23.18 1.08
N HIS A 15 -7.37 -23.88 1.79
CA HIS A 15 -7.42 -25.35 1.73
C HIS A 15 -7.61 -25.89 0.30
N GLU A 16 -8.44 -25.22 -0.50
CA GLU A 16 -8.75 -25.63 -1.88
C GLU A 16 -7.56 -25.49 -2.84
N LYS A 17 -6.63 -24.58 -2.56
CA LYS A 17 -5.49 -24.24 -3.44
C LYS A 17 -4.13 -24.52 -2.81
N CYS A 18 -4.11 -25.19 -1.66
CA CYS A 18 -2.90 -25.33 -0.85
C CYS A 18 -1.87 -26.21 -1.55
N SER A 19 -0.78 -25.59 -1.99
CA SER A 19 0.41 -26.24 -2.55
C SER A 19 1.58 -26.29 -1.57
N ILE A 20 1.34 -26.00 -0.28
CA ILE A 20 2.36 -26.05 0.76
C ILE A 20 2.71 -27.51 1.04
N THR A 21 3.97 -27.85 0.83
CA THR A 21 4.47 -29.22 1.03
C THR A 21 5.00 -29.44 2.45
N ARG A 22 5.63 -28.42 3.04
CA ARG A 22 6.30 -28.52 4.34
C ARG A 22 6.23 -27.20 5.09
N ILE A 23 6.12 -27.30 6.41
CA ILE A 23 6.24 -26.20 7.35
C ILE A 23 7.29 -26.52 8.40
N CYS A 24 8.16 -25.54 8.63
CA CYS A 24 9.21 -25.57 9.62
C CYS A 24 9.07 -24.35 10.53
N GLY A 25 9.18 -24.54 11.83
CA GLY A 25 8.98 -23.51 12.84
C GLY A 25 10.13 -23.48 13.84
N CYS A 26 10.53 -22.29 14.30
CA CYS A 26 11.53 -22.13 15.35
C CYS A 26 11.13 -21.00 16.30
N TYR A 27 10.89 -21.33 17.57
CA TYR A 27 10.56 -20.36 18.61
C TYR A 27 11.82 -19.91 19.33
N VAL A 28 12.09 -18.61 19.31
CA VAL A 28 13.27 -17.98 19.87
C VAL A 28 12.84 -16.99 20.95
N ASP A 29 13.51 -17.03 22.10
CA ASP A 29 13.28 -16.05 23.16
C ASP A 29 14.12 -14.76 22.97
N GLY A 30 13.84 -13.73 23.77
CA GLY A 30 14.59 -12.47 23.73
C GLY A 30 16.08 -12.59 24.11
N GLU A 31 16.52 -13.75 24.61
CA GLU A 31 17.93 -14.07 24.88
C GLU A 31 18.60 -14.83 23.72
N LYS A 32 17.91 -14.93 22.56
CA LYS A 32 18.37 -15.64 21.35
C LYS A 32 18.48 -17.16 21.51
N ASN A 33 17.81 -17.76 22.50
CA ASN A 33 17.78 -19.21 22.66
C ASN A 33 16.62 -19.83 21.89
N ILE A 34 16.91 -20.92 21.16
CA ILE A 34 15.86 -21.76 20.57
C ILE A 34 15.14 -22.51 21.70
N LYS A 35 13.83 -22.29 21.84
CA LYS A 35 12.97 -22.95 22.83
C LYS A 35 12.31 -24.19 22.28
N THR A 36 11.89 -24.17 21.02
CA THR A 36 11.31 -25.33 20.34
C THR A 36 11.41 -25.17 18.83
N GLN A 37 11.39 -26.31 18.14
CA GLN A 37 11.32 -26.39 16.69
C GLN A 37 10.13 -27.25 16.25
N LEU A 38 9.65 -27.04 15.03
CA LEU A 38 8.57 -27.76 14.38
C LEU A 38 9.05 -28.13 12.97
N LYS A 39 8.75 -29.36 12.52
CA LYS A 39 8.98 -29.79 11.13
C LYS A 39 7.93 -30.81 10.73
N GLU A 40 6.97 -30.40 9.93
CA GLU A 40 5.82 -31.24 9.56
C GLU A 40 5.43 -31.09 8.09
N ALA A 41 4.75 -32.11 7.56
CA ALA A 41 4.01 -31.94 6.32
C ALA A 41 2.84 -30.99 6.59
N PHE A 42 2.66 -29.95 5.77
CA PHE A 42 1.70 -28.90 6.14
C PHE A 42 0.26 -29.42 6.27
N LEU A 43 -0.15 -30.31 5.38
CA LEU A 43 -1.50 -30.90 5.39
C LEU A 43 -1.72 -31.96 6.49
N SER A 44 -0.71 -32.29 7.31
CA SER A 44 -0.91 -33.13 8.50
C SER A 44 -1.33 -32.34 9.73
N LEU A 45 -1.23 -31.00 9.70
CA LEU A 45 -1.67 -30.13 10.78
C LEU A 45 -3.20 -30.12 10.90
N PRO A 46 -3.74 -29.89 12.11
CA PRO A 46 -5.18 -29.68 12.31
C PRO A 46 -5.71 -28.53 11.45
N GLU A 47 -6.92 -28.68 10.91
CA GLU A 47 -7.54 -27.70 10.00
C GLU A 47 -7.61 -26.29 10.64
N GLU A 48 -8.01 -26.21 11.92
CA GLU A 48 -8.04 -24.94 12.67
C GLU A 48 -6.68 -24.23 12.75
N GLU A 49 -5.57 -24.98 12.79
CA GLU A 49 -4.22 -24.42 12.82
C GLU A 49 -3.80 -23.95 11.44
N THR A 50 -4.07 -24.74 10.39
CA THR A 50 -3.74 -24.37 9.02
C THR A 50 -4.45 -23.09 8.57
N PHE A 51 -5.70 -22.85 8.98
CA PHE A 51 -6.39 -21.57 8.75
C PHE A 51 -5.64 -20.38 9.35
N LYS A 52 -5.09 -20.53 10.56
CA LYS A 52 -4.28 -19.49 11.21
C LYS A 52 -2.97 -19.27 10.48
N TYR A 53 -2.29 -20.33 10.06
CA TYR A 53 -1.06 -20.24 9.27
C TYR A 53 -1.28 -19.56 7.92
N PHE A 54 -2.35 -19.91 7.19
CA PHE A 54 -2.70 -19.22 5.94
C PHE A 54 -2.88 -17.72 6.13
N ASN A 55 -3.49 -17.28 7.24
CA ASN A 55 -3.62 -15.87 7.55
C ASN A 55 -2.27 -15.18 7.78
N LEU A 56 -1.33 -15.84 8.48
CA LEU A 56 0.03 -15.32 8.66
C LEU A 56 0.76 -15.19 7.31
N PHE A 57 0.70 -16.20 6.45
CA PHE A 57 1.33 -16.16 5.12
C PHE A 57 0.73 -15.06 4.23
N LYS A 58 -0.60 -14.90 4.25
CA LYS A 58 -1.29 -13.81 3.56
C LYS A 58 -0.89 -12.43 4.08
N GLN A 59 -0.54 -12.31 5.36
CA GLN A 59 -0.06 -11.07 5.97
C GLN A 59 1.38 -10.77 5.56
N THR A 60 2.24 -11.78 5.44
CA THR A 60 3.60 -11.64 4.89
C THR A 60 3.60 -11.17 3.43
N LEU A 61 2.55 -11.47 2.67
CA LEU A 61 2.38 -10.97 1.29
C LEU A 61 1.38 -9.79 1.20
N SER A 62 1.26 -8.99 2.27
CA SER A 62 0.33 -7.85 2.31
C SER A 62 1.05 -6.51 2.41
N GLY A 63 0.30 -5.44 2.13
CA GLY A 63 0.82 -4.07 2.15
C GLY A 63 1.07 -3.51 0.75
N THR A 64 1.66 -2.31 0.70
CA THR A 64 1.90 -1.58 -0.55
C THR A 64 3.23 -2.00 -1.16
N LEU A 65 3.22 -2.39 -2.44
CA LEU A 65 4.44 -2.66 -3.22
C LEU A 65 5.28 -1.38 -3.32
N GLY A 66 6.59 -1.48 -3.10
CA GLY A 66 7.49 -0.33 -3.02
C GLY A 66 7.54 0.38 -1.68
N LYS A 67 6.76 -0.09 -0.68
CA LYS A 67 6.75 0.45 0.68
C LYS A 67 6.84 -0.65 1.74
N ASN A 68 5.82 -1.52 1.81
CA ASN A 68 5.82 -2.68 2.71
C ASN A 68 6.42 -3.92 2.05
N LEU A 69 6.21 -4.05 0.74
CA LEU A 69 6.72 -5.16 -0.06
C LEU A 69 7.79 -4.59 -1.00
N LEU A 70 9.03 -5.01 -0.82
CA LEU A 70 10.18 -4.51 -1.58
C LEU A 70 10.73 -5.64 -2.45
N ASN A 71 10.86 -5.39 -3.75
CA ASN A 71 11.65 -6.28 -4.60
C ASN A 71 13.12 -6.01 -4.33
N LEU A 72 13.85 -7.05 -3.96
CA LEU A 72 15.30 -6.98 -3.78
C LEU A 72 15.96 -7.83 -4.86
N GLU A 73 16.96 -7.26 -5.52
CA GLU A 73 17.77 -7.96 -6.51
C GLU A 73 19.05 -8.46 -5.83
N PHE A 74 19.51 -9.65 -6.23
CA PHE A 74 20.81 -10.15 -5.79
C PHE A 74 21.92 -9.47 -6.59
N PRO A 75 22.90 -8.83 -5.91
CA PRO A 75 24.11 -8.38 -6.58
C PRO A 75 24.87 -9.58 -7.14
N LEU A 76 25.63 -9.38 -8.22
CA LEU A 76 26.45 -10.44 -8.84
C LEU A 76 27.33 -11.20 -7.83
N ASP A 77 27.86 -10.51 -6.82
CA ASP A 77 28.69 -11.13 -5.79
C ASP A 77 27.91 -12.09 -4.88
N ALA A 78 26.62 -11.82 -4.63
CA ALA A 78 25.75 -12.69 -3.84
C ALA A 78 25.32 -13.96 -4.59
N GLU A 79 25.43 -13.96 -5.92
CA GLU A 79 25.14 -15.10 -6.81
C GLU A 79 26.35 -16.01 -7.04
N ASN A 80 27.56 -15.57 -6.64
CA ASN A 80 28.76 -16.38 -6.76
C ASN A 80 28.66 -17.65 -5.89
N PRO A 81 29.38 -18.73 -6.26
CA PRO A 81 29.46 -19.94 -5.42
C PRO A 81 29.90 -19.61 -3.99
N GLY A 82 29.13 -20.07 -3.01
CA GLY A 82 29.28 -19.78 -1.58
C GLY A 82 28.51 -18.53 -1.12
N GLY A 83 27.86 -17.80 -2.02
CA GLY A 83 27.08 -16.61 -1.71
C GLY A 83 25.73 -16.91 -1.02
N PRO A 84 25.08 -15.88 -0.43
CA PRO A 84 23.80 -16.05 0.26
C PRO A 84 22.67 -16.60 -0.62
N GLN A 85 22.66 -16.29 -1.93
CA GLN A 85 21.66 -16.80 -2.87
C GLN A 85 21.76 -18.34 -2.98
N GLU A 86 22.98 -18.89 -3.12
CA GLU A 86 23.19 -20.33 -3.23
C GLU A 86 22.70 -21.06 -1.97
N PHE A 87 22.86 -20.45 -0.79
CA PHE A 87 22.33 -21.00 0.46
C PHE A 87 20.80 -21.11 0.43
N LEU A 88 20.09 -20.05 0.01
CA LEU A 88 18.63 -20.08 -0.11
C LEU A 88 18.15 -21.08 -1.18
N LEU A 89 18.87 -21.20 -2.30
CA LEU A 89 18.59 -22.21 -3.33
C LEU A 89 18.74 -23.62 -2.77
N LYS A 90 19.84 -23.92 -2.06
CA LYS A 90 20.04 -25.22 -1.39
C LYS A 90 18.92 -25.52 -0.39
N LEU A 91 18.54 -24.52 0.41
CA LEU A 91 17.46 -24.65 1.39
C LEU A 91 16.12 -24.98 0.70
N ARG A 92 15.79 -24.26 -0.38
CA ARG A 92 14.60 -24.54 -1.21
C ARG A 92 14.66 -25.93 -1.82
N ASP A 93 15.75 -26.26 -2.49
CA ASP A 93 15.92 -27.52 -3.25
C ASP A 93 15.90 -28.75 -2.33
N SER A 94 16.28 -28.58 -1.06
CA SER A 94 16.11 -29.60 -0.03
C SER A 94 14.64 -29.87 0.35
N LYS A 95 13.70 -29.03 -0.12
CA LYS A 95 12.27 -29.04 0.26
C LYS A 95 12.08 -28.97 1.78
N LEU A 96 13.00 -28.30 2.46
CA LEU A 96 13.15 -28.21 3.91
C LEU A 96 13.27 -29.59 4.59
N GLN A 97 13.89 -30.56 3.92
CA GLN A 97 14.11 -31.90 4.47
C GLN A 97 15.49 -32.05 5.13
N ASP A 98 16.45 -31.19 4.80
CA ASP A 98 17.77 -31.21 5.40
C ASP A 98 17.78 -30.46 6.74
N ASP A 99 17.97 -31.19 7.84
CA ASP A 99 17.98 -30.63 9.20
C ASP A 99 19.19 -29.72 9.44
N ALA A 100 20.34 -29.99 8.81
CA ALA A 100 21.53 -29.17 8.99
C ALA A 100 21.36 -27.81 8.31
N LEU A 101 20.78 -27.78 7.10
CA LEU A 101 20.47 -26.53 6.40
C LEU A 101 19.41 -25.71 7.16
N LEU A 102 18.40 -26.37 7.74
CA LEU A 102 17.38 -25.71 8.55
C LEU A 102 17.95 -25.08 9.82
N GLU A 103 18.80 -25.80 10.54
CA GLU A 103 19.46 -25.28 11.75
C GLU A 103 20.38 -24.09 11.40
N GLU A 104 21.16 -24.21 10.32
CA GLU A 104 21.99 -23.11 9.82
C GLU A 104 21.13 -21.88 9.46
N PHE A 105 19.97 -22.09 8.83
CA PHE A 105 19.03 -21.02 8.50
C PHE A 105 18.50 -20.31 9.75
N TYR A 106 18.07 -21.06 10.77
CA TYR A 106 17.61 -20.48 12.03
C TYR A 106 18.72 -19.69 12.71
N GLN A 107 19.92 -20.24 12.77
CA GLN A 107 21.06 -19.56 13.38
C GLN A 107 21.40 -18.26 12.66
N LYS A 108 21.42 -18.26 11.31
CA LYS A 108 21.63 -17.03 10.52
C LYS A 108 20.56 -15.98 10.80
N ILE A 109 19.28 -16.36 10.94
CA ILE A 109 18.24 -15.41 11.34
C ILE A 109 18.52 -14.89 12.76
N ILE A 110 18.78 -15.75 13.72
CA ILE A 110 19.01 -15.37 15.13
C ILE A 110 20.21 -14.42 15.27
N GLU A 111 21.25 -14.61 14.48
CA GLU A 111 22.45 -13.77 14.49
C GLU A 111 22.17 -12.38 13.91
N ASN A 112 21.46 -12.31 12.78
CA ASN A 112 21.35 -11.09 11.98
C ASN A 112 20.06 -10.29 12.19
N TYR A 113 18.97 -10.93 12.62
CA TYR A 113 17.69 -10.26 12.89
C TYR A 113 17.69 -9.64 14.28
N TYR A 114 17.67 -8.31 14.35
CA TYR A 114 17.59 -7.61 15.62
C TYR A 114 16.14 -7.51 16.09
N PHE A 115 15.77 -8.34 17.06
CA PHE A 115 14.47 -8.29 17.71
C PHE A 115 14.61 -8.65 19.19
N PRO A 116 14.44 -7.69 20.12
CA PRO A 116 14.74 -7.90 21.55
C PRO A 116 13.67 -8.68 22.32
N GLU A 117 12.52 -8.96 21.68
CA GLU A 117 11.43 -9.76 22.26
C GLU A 117 11.45 -11.19 21.73
N ASN A 118 10.55 -12.04 22.23
CA ASN A 118 10.40 -13.39 21.70
C ASN A 118 9.77 -13.35 20.30
N TYR A 119 10.16 -14.28 19.43
CA TYR A 119 9.60 -14.38 18.09
C TYR A 119 9.59 -15.82 17.59
N TYR A 120 8.73 -16.08 16.62
CA TYR A 120 8.56 -17.36 15.96
C TYR A 120 8.90 -17.20 14.49
N ILE A 121 9.88 -17.98 14.03
CA ILE A 121 10.28 -18.09 12.63
C ILE A 121 9.41 -19.18 12.01
N ILE A 122 8.62 -18.82 10.99
CA ILE A 122 7.84 -19.79 10.21
C ILE A 122 8.41 -19.82 8.79
N LEU A 123 8.90 -20.97 8.37
CA LEU A 123 9.42 -21.20 7.03
C LEU A 123 8.60 -22.30 6.35
N ILE A 124 8.09 -22.03 5.15
CA ILE A 124 7.37 -23.01 4.35
C ILE A 124 8.04 -23.24 3.00
N HIS A 125 7.90 -24.46 2.49
CA HIS A 125 8.22 -24.80 1.11
C HIS A 125 6.93 -25.10 0.34
N VAL A 126 6.80 -24.45 -0.81
CA VAL A 126 5.60 -24.52 -1.66
C VAL A 126 6.03 -24.98 -3.05
N ALA A 127 5.26 -25.88 -3.65
CA ALA A 127 5.43 -26.32 -5.04
C ALA A 127 4.14 -26.02 -5.80
N TYR A 128 4.07 -24.83 -6.42
CA TYR A 128 2.88 -24.32 -7.06
C TYR A 128 2.86 -24.66 -8.55
N ASP A 129 1.89 -25.46 -8.97
CA ASP A 129 1.59 -25.70 -10.39
C ASP A 129 0.99 -24.45 -11.04
N ILE A 130 1.70 -23.86 -11.99
CA ILE A 130 1.29 -22.61 -12.63
C ILE A 130 0.23 -22.94 -13.69
N PRO A 131 -1.05 -22.55 -13.50
CA PRO A 131 -2.09 -22.85 -14.48
C PRO A 131 -1.80 -22.13 -15.79
N GLY A 132 -2.06 -22.79 -16.93
CA GLY A 132 -2.05 -22.11 -18.23
C GLY A 132 -3.11 -21.00 -18.25
N LYS A 133 -2.87 -19.90 -18.95
CA LYS A 133 -3.88 -18.85 -19.16
C LYS A 133 -4.21 -18.73 -20.64
N SER A 134 -5.49 -18.67 -20.98
CA SER A 134 -5.95 -18.40 -22.34
C SER A 134 -5.83 -16.90 -22.67
N LEU A 135 -5.99 -16.57 -23.95
CA LEU A 135 -5.93 -15.18 -24.46
C LEU A 135 -6.96 -14.24 -23.81
N ASP A 136 -8.05 -14.77 -23.27
CA ASP A 136 -9.09 -14.02 -22.55
C ASP A 136 -8.85 -13.95 -21.02
N GLY A 137 -7.74 -14.51 -20.54
CA GLY A 137 -7.34 -14.48 -19.14
C GLY A 137 -7.99 -15.54 -18.25
N SER A 138 -8.77 -16.48 -18.81
CA SER A 138 -9.31 -17.62 -18.05
C SER A 138 -8.24 -18.68 -17.76
N GLU A 139 -8.34 -19.30 -16.57
CA GLU A 139 -7.38 -20.32 -16.12
C GLU A 139 -7.68 -21.66 -16.78
N MET A 140 -6.68 -22.22 -17.48
CA MET A 140 -6.68 -23.55 -18.07
C MET A 140 -5.84 -24.47 -17.19
N PHE A 141 -6.48 -25.08 -16.19
CA PHE A 141 -5.83 -25.98 -15.22
C PHE A 141 -5.15 -27.19 -15.87
N ASP A 142 -5.65 -27.65 -17.02
CA ASP A 142 -5.11 -28.80 -17.76
C ASP A 142 -3.85 -28.47 -18.59
N ALA A 143 -3.44 -27.20 -18.64
CA ALA A 143 -2.30 -26.70 -19.42
C ALA A 143 -1.18 -26.12 -18.53
N SER A 144 -0.96 -26.71 -17.34
CA SER A 144 0.17 -26.35 -16.49
C SER A 144 1.48 -26.80 -17.12
N GLU A 145 2.34 -25.86 -17.51
CA GLU A 145 3.64 -26.15 -18.14
C GLU A 145 4.80 -26.17 -17.13
N ASP A 146 4.70 -25.38 -16.04
CA ASP A 146 5.81 -25.15 -15.10
C ASP A 146 5.38 -25.23 -13.63
N VAL A 147 6.27 -25.74 -12.78
CA VAL A 147 6.11 -25.78 -11.31
C VAL A 147 6.99 -24.72 -10.68
N TYR A 148 6.39 -23.76 -9.99
CA TYR A 148 7.09 -22.75 -9.22
C TYR A 148 7.32 -23.23 -7.79
N GLU A 149 8.57 -23.61 -7.48
CA GLU A 149 9.00 -23.97 -6.13
C GLU A 149 9.60 -22.75 -5.42
N TYR A 150 9.11 -22.43 -4.22
CA TYR A 150 9.58 -21.28 -3.44
C TYR A 150 9.51 -21.50 -1.93
N LEU A 151 10.26 -20.65 -1.23
CA LEU A 151 10.23 -20.47 0.21
C LEU A 151 9.45 -19.21 0.57
N LEU A 152 8.61 -19.30 1.60
CA LEU A 152 8.07 -18.13 2.29
C LEU A 152 8.48 -18.20 3.76
N CYS A 153 9.16 -17.16 4.23
CA CYS A 153 9.54 -17.00 5.63
C CYS A 153 8.74 -15.85 6.26
N SER A 154 8.17 -16.10 7.44
CA SER A 154 7.40 -15.14 8.23
C SER A 154 8.00 -15.05 9.64
N LEU A 155 8.42 -13.84 10.04
CA LEU A 155 8.97 -13.55 11.36
C LEU A 155 7.87 -12.91 12.21
N CYS A 156 7.34 -13.69 13.15
CA CYS A 156 6.17 -13.34 13.94
C CYS A 156 6.57 -13.04 15.39
N PRO A 157 6.29 -11.85 15.93
CA PRO A 157 6.49 -11.59 17.36
C PRO A 157 5.68 -12.56 18.21
N VAL A 158 6.18 -12.88 19.39
CA VAL A 158 5.47 -13.72 20.36
C VAL A 158 5.32 -12.96 21.66
N LYS A 159 4.09 -12.62 22.02
CA LYS A 159 3.78 -11.79 23.19
C LYS A 159 2.84 -12.49 24.14
N LEU A 160 2.94 -12.16 25.42
CA LEU A 160 1.96 -12.60 26.40
C LEU A 160 0.59 -11.99 26.06
N SER A 161 -0.43 -12.85 26.01
CA SER A 161 -1.83 -12.46 25.87
C SER A 161 -2.23 -11.37 26.87
N LYS A 162 -3.28 -10.59 26.52
CA LYS A 162 -3.71 -9.45 27.33
C LYS A 162 -4.01 -9.90 28.77
N PRO A 163 -3.52 -9.17 29.79
CA PRO A 163 -3.87 -9.46 31.17
C PRO A 163 -5.37 -9.24 31.38
N GLY A 164 -5.94 -9.91 32.37
CA GLY A 164 -7.34 -9.73 32.70
C GLY A 164 -7.83 -10.75 33.72
N LEU A 165 -9.13 -10.68 33.98
CA LEU A 165 -9.84 -11.71 34.72
C LEU A 165 -10.60 -12.59 33.73
N PHE A 166 -10.71 -13.89 34.01
CA PHE A 166 -11.56 -14.80 33.24
C PHE A 166 -12.56 -15.48 34.17
N TYR A 167 -13.70 -15.86 33.61
CA TYR A 167 -14.68 -16.68 34.32
C TYR A 167 -14.26 -18.14 34.25
N ASN A 168 -13.94 -18.73 35.40
CA ASN A 168 -13.65 -20.14 35.53
C ASN A 168 -14.96 -20.89 35.78
N ALA A 169 -15.42 -21.64 34.77
CA ALA A 169 -16.68 -22.38 34.83
C ALA A 169 -16.64 -23.55 35.83
N GLU A 170 -15.47 -24.06 36.19
CA GLU A 170 -15.32 -25.17 37.14
C GLU A 170 -15.45 -24.70 38.58
N THR A 171 -14.87 -23.55 38.92
CA THR A 171 -14.91 -22.97 40.28
C THR A 171 -16.03 -21.97 40.47
N ASN A 172 -16.73 -21.59 39.39
CA ASN A 172 -17.74 -20.54 39.34
C ASN A 172 -17.25 -19.20 39.93
N ASN A 173 -15.99 -18.86 39.66
CA ASN A 173 -15.35 -17.64 40.16
C ASN A 173 -14.70 -16.84 39.02
N ILE A 174 -14.50 -15.56 39.30
CA ILE A 174 -13.69 -14.68 38.46
C ILE A 174 -12.24 -14.74 38.96
N GLU A 175 -11.34 -15.23 38.12
CA GLU A 175 -9.95 -15.51 38.47
C GLU A 175 -8.98 -14.74 37.57
N ASN A 176 -7.74 -14.57 38.03
CA ASN A 176 -6.68 -14.00 37.19
C ASN A 176 -6.42 -14.89 35.98
N ARG A 177 -6.44 -14.29 34.79
CA ARG A 177 -6.16 -14.99 33.54
C ARG A 177 -4.69 -15.43 33.50
N ILE A 178 -4.48 -16.73 33.32
CA ILE A 178 -3.17 -17.27 32.94
C ILE A 178 -2.86 -16.76 31.53
N ARG A 179 -1.69 -16.15 31.36
CA ARG A 179 -1.31 -15.49 30.12
C ARG A 179 -0.48 -16.46 29.27
N ASP A 180 -1.01 -16.82 28.11
CA ASP A 180 -0.27 -17.60 27.12
C ASP A 180 0.62 -16.72 26.26
N TRP A 181 1.72 -17.29 25.77
CA TRP A 181 2.51 -16.72 24.68
C TRP A 181 1.78 -16.92 23.37
N VAL A 182 1.47 -15.83 22.67
CA VAL A 182 0.68 -15.82 21.45
C VAL A 182 1.54 -15.32 20.30
N VAL A 183 1.55 -16.09 19.21
CA VAL A 183 2.16 -15.69 17.94
C VAL A 183 1.32 -14.57 17.32
N GLU A 184 1.91 -13.39 17.16
CA GLU A 184 1.31 -12.23 16.50
C GLU A 184 1.51 -12.30 14.98
N PRO A 185 0.77 -11.49 14.19
CA PRO A 185 1.04 -11.29 12.77
C PRO A 185 2.51 -11.00 12.46
N PRO A 186 3.02 -11.43 11.29
CA PRO A 186 4.41 -11.19 10.89
C PRO A 186 4.72 -9.69 10.84
N VAL A 187 5.92 -9.33 11.29
CA VAL A 187 6.46 -7.98 11.18
C VAL A 187 7.52 -7.86 10.10
N LYS A 188 8.13 -9.00 9.76
CA LYS A 188 9.15 -9.17 8.73
C LYS A 188 8.95 -10.51 8.02
N GLY A 189 9.42 -10.62 6.81
CA GLY A 189 9.39 -11.87 6.07
C GLY A 189 9.96 -11.70 4.67
N PHE A 190 10.06 -12.82 3.96
CA PHE A 190 10.50 -12.80 2.57
C PHE A 190 9.93 -13.98 1.81
N LEU A 191 9.86 -13.83 0.49
CA LEU A 191 9.57 -14.88 -0.46
C LEU A 191 10.74 -14.98 -1.45
N PHE A 192 11.26 -16.18 -1.65
CA PHE A 192 12.37 -16.45 -2.56
C PHE A 192 12.24 -17.86 -3.19
N PRO A 193 12.55 -18.03 -4.47
CA PRO A 193 12.80 -17.01 -5.50
C PRO A 193 11.59 -16.11 -5.75
N ALA A 194 11.75 -14.96 -6.39
CA ALA A 194 10.62 -14.14 -6.81
C ALA A 194 9.78 -14.84 -7.90
N PHE A 195 8.52 -14.43 -8.03
CA PHE A 195 7.62 -14.87 -9.10
C PHE A 195 7.39 -13.71 -10.07
N ASN A 196 8.14 -13.70 -11.17
CA ASN A 196 8.11 -12.64 -12.19
C ASN A 196 7.75 -13.26 -13.55
N ASP A 197 6.89 -12.60 -14.31
CA ASP A 197 6.47 -13.03 -15.66
C ASP A 197 5.93 -14.46 -15.68
N ARG A 198 5.23 -14.84 -14.60
CA ARG A 198 4.74 -16.20 -14.34
C ARG A 198 5.85 -17.26 -14.35
N ASN A 199 7.06 -16.92 -13.94
CA ASN A 199 8.18 -17.83 -13.85
C ASN A 199 8.99 -17.63 -12.56
N THR A 200 9.88 -18.58 -12.28
CA THR A 200 10.85 -18.50 -11.21
C THR A 200 11.93 -17.49 -11.57
N ASP A 201 12.06 -16.42 -10.79
CA ASP A 201 13.19 -15.49 -10.88
C ASP A 201 14.12 -15.68 -9.68
N ILE A 202 15.24 -16.38 -9.93
CA ILE A 202 16.28 -16.65 -8.94
C ILE A 202 17.11 -15.41 -8.60
N HIS A 203 17.08 -14.37 -9.44
CA HIS A 203 17.86 -13.15 -9.29
C HIS A 203 17.18 -12.10 -8.40
N SER A 204 15.94 -12.39 -7.97
CA SER A 204 15.17 -11.48 -7.12
C SER A 204 14.48 -12.20 -5.96
N MET A 205 14.13 -11.43 -4.93
CA MET A 205 13.25 -11.84 -3.85
C MET A 205 12.23 -10.74 -3.51
N LEU A 206 11.15 -11.13 -2.84
CA LEU A 206 10.20 -10.19 -2.27
C LEU A 206 10.40 -10.11 -0.76
N TYR A 207 10.82 -8.96 -0.26
CA TYR A 207 10.95 -8.67 1.17
C TYR A 207 9.71 -7.98 1.72
N PHE A 208 9.27 -8.38 2.91
CA PHE A 208 8.14 -7.80 3.61
C PHE A 208 8.57 -7.11 4.90
N SER A 209 8.06 -5.90 5.09
CA SER A 209 8.08 -5.18 6.36
C SER A 209 6.72 -4.58 6.68
N LYS A 210 6.23 -4.86 7.90
CA LYS A 210 4.97 -4.29 8.40
C LYS A 210 5.07 -2.76 8.56
N MET A 211 6.18 -2.26 9.08
CA MET A 211 6.48 -0.82 9.19
C MET A 211 7.50 -0.44 8.12
N ALA A 212 7.17 0.53 7.28
CA ALA A 212 8.00 0.90 6.13
C ALA A 212 9.32 1.57 6.56
N GLU A 213 9.34 2.13 7.76
CA GLU A 213 10.46 2.86 8.34
C GLU A 213 11.44 1.91 9.07
N GLU A 214 11.02 0.68 9.39
CA GLU A 214 11.81 -0.27 10.17
C GLU A 214 12.37 -1.40 9.30
N LEU A 215 13.03 -1.14 8.18
CA LEU A 215 13.40 -2.19 7.22
C LEU A 215 14.50 -3.15 7.70
N GLN A 216 15.36 -2.70 8.62
CA GLN A 216 16.58 -3.41 9.06
C GLN A 216 17.55 -3.72 7.90
N PRO A 217 18.20 -2.70 7.30
CA PRO A 217 19.18 -2.89 6.22
C PRO A 217 20.27 -3.91 6.55
N GLU A 218 20.79 -3.88 7.77
CA GLU A 218 21.88 -4.75 8.21
C GLU A 218 21.47 -6.22 8.23
N PHE A 219 20.20 -6.51 8.57
CA PHE A 219 19.65 -7.86 8.48
C PHE A 219 19.61 -8.33 7.03
N ILE A 220 19.14 -7.48 6.10
CA ILE A 220 19.01 -7.82 4.69
C ILE A 220 20.37 -8.06 4.05
N GLU A 221 21.33 -7.17 4.29
CA GLU A 221 22.69 -7.29 3.77
C GLU A 221 23.38 -8.54 4.33
N SER A 222 23.31 -8.76 5.64
CA SER A 222 24.01 -9.88 6.28
C SER A 222 23.37 -11.25 5.99
N MET A 223 22.05 -11.31 5.87
CA MET A 223 21.31 -12.55 5.60
C MET A 223 21.29 -12.90 4.12
N PHE A 224 21.09 -11.91 3.24
CA PHE A 224 20.79 -12.13 1.82
C PHE A 224 21.86 -11.58 0.88
N GLY A 225 22.79 -10.75 1.35
CA GLY A 225 23.75 -10.05 0.49
C GLY A 225 23.10 -9.01 -0.42
N CYS A 226 21.82 -8.69 -0.20
CA CYS A 226 21.08 -7.70 -0.97
C CYS A 226 21.24 -6.31 -0.32
N PHE A 227 21.08 -5.28 -1.13
CA PHE A 227 20.99 -3.90 -0.66
C PHE A 227 19.55 -3.43 -0.69
N LEU A 228 19.18 -2.61 0.29
CA LEU A 228 17.87 -1.97 0.28
C LEU A 228 17.82 -0.89 -0.81
N PRO A 229 16.76 -0.84 -1.64
CA PRO A 229 16.47 0.36 -2.40
C PRO A 229 16.14 1.52 -1.45
N LEU A 230 16.17 2.74 -1.98
CA LEU A 230 15.69 3.92 -1.25
C LEU A 230 14.29 3.66 -0.68
N THR A 231 14.08 4.01 0.59
CA THR A 231 12.76 3.89 1.22
C THR A 231 11.77 4.82 0.52
N ALA A 232 10.45 4.56 0.65
CA ALA A 232 9.45 5.44 0.05
C ALA A 232 9.60 6.91 0.48
N ASP A 233 9.94 7.14 1.75
CA ASP A 233 10.15 8.49 2.28
C ASP A 233 11.46 9.09 1.76
N SER A 234 12.55 8.32 1.71
CA SER A 234 13.81 8.76 1.11
C SER A 234 13.67 9.07 -0.37
N GLN A 235 12.90 8.27 -1.14
CA GLN A 235 12.62 8.56 -2.55
C GLN A 235 11.92 9.91 -2.71
N LYS A 236 10.94 10.21 -1.83
CA LYS A 236 10.24 11.50 -1.82
C LYS A 236 11.17 12.66 -1.46
N GLU A 237 12.01 12.49 -0.44
CA GLU A 237 13.01 13.50 -0.06
C GLU A 237 14.02 13.75 -1.17
N THR A 238 14.55 12.67 -1.78
CA THR A 238 15.45 12.74 -2.93
C THR A 238 14.79 13.44 -4.10
N PHE A 239 13.54 13.14 -4.43
CA PHE A 239 12.83 13.80 -5.52
C PHE A 239 12.63 15.30 -5.25
N ASN A 240 12.22 15.67 -4.03
CA ASN A 240 12.10 17.07 -3.63
C ASN A 240 13.44 17.80 -3.67
N TYR A 241 14.51 17.13 -3.24
CA TYR A 241 15.87 17.65 -3.34
C TYR A 241 16.25 17.91 -4.81
N LEU A 242 15.98 16.96 -5.71
CA LEU A 242 16.25 17.11 -7.14
C LEU A 242 15.50 18.32 -7.73
N ILE A 243 14.23 18.52 -7.38
CA ILE A 243 13.48 19.71 -7.80
C ILE A 243 14.20 20.98 -7.29
N SER A 244 14.52 21.04 -6.00
CA SER A 244 15.10 22.23 -5.39
C SER A 244 16.52 22.56 -5.90
N ASP A 245 17.37 21.56 -6.08
CA ASP A 245 18.76 21.73 -6.53
C ASP A 245 18.82 22.11 -8.01
N THR A 246 17.96 21.49 -8.84
CA THR A 246 17.89 21.80 -10.27
C THR A 246 17.31 23.19 -10.52
N LEU A 247 16.26 23.59 -9.78
CA LEU A 247 15.62 24.89 -9.97
C LEU A 247 16.38 26.04 -9.31
N GLY A 248 17.12 25.77 -8.22
CA GLY A 248 17.84 26.79 -7.44
C GLY A 248 16.90 27.80 -6.76
N ASP A 249 17.44 28.97 -6.43
CA ASP A 249 16.71 30.04 -5.72
C ASP A 249 15.58 30.67 -6.57
N ASP A 250 15.64 30.56 -7.90
CA ASP A 250 14.62 31.03 -8.85
C ASP A 250 13.58 29.93 -9.16
N CYS A 251 13.06 29.31 -8.10
CA CYS A 251 12.08 28.23 -8.20
C CYS A 251 10.68 28.80 -8.51
N ASP A 252 10.27 28.71 -9.78
CA ASP A 252 8.94 29.15 -10.23
C ASP A 252 7.86 28.17 -9.76
N TYR A 253 6.83 28.70 -9.09
CA TYR A 253 5.66 27.95 -8.64
C TYR A 253 5.02 27.14 -9.78
N GLU A 254 4.87 27.73 -10.96
CA GLU A 254 4.23 27.05 -12.11
C GLU A 254 5.07 25.87 -12.60
N VAL A 255 6.41 25.96 -12.55
CA VAL A 255 7.28 24.84 -12.94
C VAL A 255 7.15 23.69 -11.95
N VAL A 256 7.16 23.96 -10.64
CA VAL A 256 6.97 22.92 -9.61
C VAL A 256 5.60 22.27 -9.70
N LYS A 257 4.55 23.09 -9.93
CA LYS A 257 3.19 22.61 -10.17
C LYS A 257 3.15 21.69 -11.40
N ASN A 258 3.73 22.10 -12.53
CA ASN A 258 3.77 21.29 -13.75
C ASN A 258 4.52 19.96 -13.54
N ILE A 259 5.62 19.95 -12.77
CA ILE A 259 6.34 18.71 -12.43
C ILE A 259 5.41 17.73 -11.69
N HIS A 260 4.68 18.22 -10.70
CA HIS A 260 3.75 17.38 -9.94
C HIS A 260 2.52 16.95 -10.75
N GLU A 261 2.00 17.82 -11.64
CA GLU A 261 0.89 17.50 -12.55
C GLU A 261 1.28 16.40 -13.54
N HIS A 262 2.37 16.57 -14.30
CA HIS A 262 2.85 15.55 -15.23
C HIS A 262 3.19 14.23 -14.54
N LEU A 263 3.77 14.28 -13.34
CA LEU A 263 4.04 13.07 -12.56
C LEU A 263 2.74 12.35 -12.14
N THR A 264 1.71 13.12 -11.76
CA THR A 264 0.39 12.57 -11.42
C THR A 264 -0.29 11.96 -12.65
N GLU A 265 -0.20 12.62 -13.81
CA GLU A 265 -0.69 12.09 -15.08
C GLU A 265 -0.03 10.75 -15.41
N LEU A 266 1.30 10.65 -15.35
CA LEU A 266 2.02 9.40 -15.61
C LEU A 266 1.58 8.26 -14.67
N VAL A 267 1.33 8.56 -13.39
CA VAL A 267 0.82 7.58 -12.42
C VAL A 267 -0.58 7.13 -12.79
N GLU A 268 -1.47 8.05 -13.15
CA GLU A 268 -2.85 7.74 -13.54
C GLU A 268 -2.94 6.97 -14.87
N GLU A 269 -2.10 7.30 -15.84
CA GLU A 269 -2.00 6.55 -17.11
C GLU A 269 -1.54 5.10 -16.89
N THR A 270 -0.70 4.87 -15.88
CA THR A 270 -0.11 3.56 -15.59
C THR A 270 -0.88 2.77 -14.53
N LYS A 271 -1.96 3.30 -13.94
CA LYS A 271 -2.64 2.67 -12.79
C LYS A 271 -3.24 1.28 -13.04
N ASP A 272 -3.63 1.01 -14.28
CA ASP A 272 -4.20 -0.28 -14.71
C ASP A 272 -3.12 -1.27 -15.19
N SER A 273 -1.88 -0.79 -15.37
CA SER A 273 -0.73 -1.62 -15.66
C SER A 273 -0.46 -2.55 -14.47
N PRO A 274 -0.15 -3.84 -14.71
CA PRO A 274 0.34 -4.70 -13.63
C PRO A 274 1.63 -4.16 -13.03
N ASP A 275 2.52 -3.62 -13.87
CA ASP A 275 3.87 -3.25 -13.50
C ASP A 275 3.90 -1.84 -12.90
N PRO A 276 4.60 -1.66 -11.75
CA PRO A 276 4.71 -0.34 -11.14
C PRO A 276 5.50 0.61 -12.05
N LEU A 277 5.05 1.86 -12.12
CA LEU A 277 5.79 2.92 -12.81
C LEU A 277 7.06 3.26 -12.01
N VAL A 278 8.20 2.86 -12.56
CA VAL A 278 9.54 3.12 -12.04
C VAL A 278 10.21 4.14 -12.95
N LEU A 279 10.69 5.24 -12.37
CA LEU A 279 11.37 6.33 -13.07
C LEU A 279 12.87 6.23 -12.82
N THR A 280 13.63 6.02 -13.89
CA THR A 280 15.09 6.05 -13.88
C THR A 280 15.59 7.49 -14.05
N LYS A 281 16.90 7.71 -13.88
CA LYS A 281 17.55 9.02 -14.13
C LYS A 281 17.08 9.72 -15.43
N PRO A 282 17.11 9.09 -16.62
CA PRO A 282 16.63 9.74 -17.84
C PRO A 282 15.12 10.03 -17.83
N ASP A 283 14.31 9.20 -17.15
CA ASP A 283 12.86 9.43 -17.06
C ASP A 283 12.55 10.67 -16.20
N VAL A 284 13.26 10.82 -15.07
CA VAL A 284 13.12 12.01 -14.21
C VAL A 284 13.63 13.27 -14.91
N LYS A 285 14.74 13.18 -15.65
CA LYS A 285 15.23 14.30 -16.46
C LYS A 285 14.21 14.74 -17.50
N ARG A 286 13.64 13.77 -18.23
CA ARG A 286 12.58 14.02 -19.22
C ARG A 286 11.32 14.61 -18.59
N LEU A 287 10.94 14.16 -17.39
CA LEU A 287 9.83 14.75 -16.63
C LEU A 287 10.08 16.24 -16.38
N PHE A 288 11.30 16.63 -15.99
CA PHE A 288 11.66 18.02 -15.74
C PHE A 288 11.63 18.85 -17.04
N GLU A 289 12.20 18.33 -18.12
CA GLU A 289 12.14 18.96 -19.46
C GLU A 289 10.70 19.23 -19.90
N LEU A 290 9.83 18.22 -19.82
CA LEU A 290 8.41 18.34 -20.20
C LEU A 290 7.65 19.33 -19.31
N SER A 291 8.10 19.52 -18.07
CA SER A 291 7.48 20.42 -17.10
C SER A 291 7.96 21.87 -17.20
N GLY A 292 8.81 22.18 -18.19
CA GLY A 292 9.27 23.54 -18.48
C GLY A 292 10.57 23.94 -17.77
N VAL A 293 11.33 22.98 -17.25
CA VAL A 293 12.68 23.26 -16.72
C VAL A 293 13.61 23.62 -17.88
N PRO A 294 14.26 24.80 -17.89
CA PRO A 294 15.18 25.19 -18.95
C PRO A 294 16.40 24.26 -19.06
N GLU A 295 16.88 24.02 -20.27
CA GLU A 295 18.07 23.17 -20.54
C GLU A 295 19.30 23.60 -19.73
N GLU A 296 19.51 24.91 -19.56
CA GLU A 296 20.62 25.47 -18.78
C GLU A 296 20.61 25.01 -17.31
N LYS A 297 19.41 24.77 -16.75
CA LYS A 297 19.26 24.26 -15.37
C LYS A 297 19.46 22.74 -15.28
N LEU A 298 19.40 22.01 -16.40
CA LEU A 298 19.54 20.55 -16.46
C LEU A 298 20.97 20.08 -16.72
N GLU A 299 21.92 20.99 -16.98
CA GLU A 299 23.32 20.65 -17.27
C GLU A 299 23.98 19.80 -16.17
N THR A 300 23.63 20.07 -14.91
CA THR A 300 24.17 19.40 -13.71
C THR A 300 23.26 18.30 -13.18
N PHE A 301 22.06 18.13 -13.74
CA PHE A 301 21.03 17.21 -13.23
C PHE A 301 21.54 15.78 -13.05
N ASP A 302 22.27 15.26 -14.04
CA ASP A 302 22.79 13.89 -14.00
C ASP A 302 23.70 13.66 -12.79
N GLN A 303 24.56 14.63 -12.46
CA GLN A 303 25.46 14.56 -11.30
C GLN A 303 24.68 14.67 -9.98
N THR A 304 23.68 15.56 -9.93
CA THR A 304 22.82 15.70 -8.75
C THR A 304 22.02 14.42 -8.49
N PHE A 305 21.46 13.80 -9.53
CA PHE A 305 20.73 12.53 -9.40
C PHE A 305 21.63 11.41 -8.87
N GLU A 306 22.83 11.26 -9.45
CA GLU A 306 23.78 10.24 -9.02
C GLU A 306 24.26 10.44 -7.58
N ALA A 307 24.46 11.69 -7.17
CA ALA A 307 24.87 12.03 -5.80
C ALA A 307 23.74 11.81 -4.77
N ALA A 308 22.49 12.12 -5.15
CA ALA A 308 21.35 12.09 -4.23
C ALA A 308 20.68 10.70 -4.15
N ALA A 309 20.63 9.96 -5.25
CA ALA A 309 19.94 8.68 -5.35
C ALA A 309 20.90 7.49 -5.56
N GLY A 310 22.00 7.71 -6.28
CA GLY A 310 22.92 6.66 -6.74
C GLY A 310 22.82 6.41 -8.26
N GLU A 311 23.91 5.94 -8.87
CA GLU A 311 24.03 5.78 -10.33
C GLU A 311 22.97 4.87 -10.96
N LYS A 312 22.62 3.79 -10.26
CA LYS A 312 21.64 2.79 -10.72
C LYS A 312 20.30 2.91 -10.00
N ALA A 313 20.08 4.02 -9.30
CA ALA A 313 18.85 4.20 -8.53
C ALA A 313 17.65 4.47 -9.43
N SER A 314 16.49 4.09 -8.93
CA SER A 314 15.21 4.37 -9.56
C SER A 314 14.20 4.78 -8.50
N LEU A 315 13.23 5.59 -8.90
CA LEU A 315 12.19 6.14 -8.03
C LEU A 315 10.84 5.57 -8.45
N LEU A 316 10.07 5.04 -7.51
CA LEU A 316 8.70 4.64 -7.78
C LEU A 316 7.82 5.89 -7.87
N ALA A 317 7.16 6.08 -9.01
CA ALA A 317 6.34 7.26 -9.25
C ALA A 317 5.26 7.44 -8.17
N THR A 318 4.67 6.35 -7.69
CA THR A 318 3.67 6.36 -6.60
C THR A 318 4.23 6.81 -5.25
N ASN A 319 5.53 6.64 -4.99
CA ASN A 319 6.19 7.15 -3.78
C ASN A 319 6.47 8.66 -3.86
N ILE A 320 6.77 9.17 -5.07
CA ILE A 320 7.21 10.56 -5.27
C ILE A 320 6.09 11.52 -5.73
N ALA A 321 4.99 11.02 -6.30
CA ALA A 321 3.86 11.82 -6.79
C ALA A 321 3.10 12.59 -5.71
N GLY A 322 3.53 12.54 -4.45
CA GLY A 322 3.01 13.44 -3.42
C GLY A 322 1.63 13.06 -2.87
N GLY A 323 1.18 11.80 -2.97
CA GLY A 323 -0.05 11.36 -2.32
C GLY A 323 -1.31 12.19 -2.67
N LYS A 324 -2.36 12.09 -1.85
CA LYS A 324 -3.67 12.74 -2.15
C LYS A 324 -3.72 14.26 -1.87
N LYS A 325 -2.60 14.96 -1.67
CA LYS A 325 -2.59 16.36 -1.21
C LYS A 325 -1.41 17.14 -1.80
N PHE A 326 -1.72 18.25 -2.46
CA PHE A 326 -0.76 19.28 -2.84
C PHE A 326 -0.76 20.35 -1.75
N ASN A 327 0.39 20.58 -1.10
CA ASN A 327 0.51 21.54 0.00
C ASN A 327 1.33 22.74 -0.45
N ILE A 328 0.83 23.94 -0.19
CA ILE A 328 1.57 25.19 -0.37
C ILE A 328 1.76 25.80 1.02
N GLU A 329 3.00 26.00 1.42
CA GLU A 329 3.35 26.52 2.74
C GLU A 329 4.06 27.87 2.61
N THR A 330 3.55 28.84 3.35
CA THR A 330 4.19 30.12 3.63
C THR A 330 4.44 30.19 5.14
N PRO A 331 5.28 31.13 5.65
CA PRO A 331 5.62 31.17 7.08
C PRO A 331 4.43 31.15 8.05
N ASP A 332 3.30 31.74 7.66
CA ASP A 332 2.12 31.89 8.51
C ASP A 332 0.88 31.14 7.99
N VAL A 333 0.92 30.56 6.79
CA VAL A 333 -0.26 29.96 6.12
C VAL A 333 0.10 28.66 5.42
N VAL A 334 -0.68 27.62 5.69
CA VAL A 334 -0.63 26.32 4.99
C VAL A 334 -1.92 26.15 4.19
N ILE A 335 -1.78 26.01 2.87
CA ILE A 335 -2.88 25.76 1.94
C ILE A 335 -2.82 24.29 1.53
N LYS A 336 -3.92 23.56 1.71
CA LYS A 336 -4.04 22.15 1.31
C LYS A 336 -5.02 22.03 0.16
N VAL A 337 -4.56 21.46 -0.94
CA VAL A 337 -5.26 21.43 -2.23
C VAL A 337 -5.42 19.98 -2.63
N ASN A 338 -6.56 19.65 -3.25
CA ASN A 338 -6.69 18.39 -3.96
C ASN A 338 -5.73 18.43 -5.19
N PRO A 339 -4.82 17.47 -5.37
CA PRO A 339 -3.90 17.45 -6.51
C PRO A 339 -4.59 17.52 -7.87
N GLU A 340 -5.82 17.00 -7.98
CA GLU A 340 -6.61 17.08 -9.22
C GLU A 340 -7.19 18.49 -9.49
N ARG A 341 -7.03 19.42 -8.54
CA ARG A 341 -7.62 20.77 -8.56
C ARG A 341 -6.59 21.88 -8.35
N THR A 342 -5.35 21.63 -8.73
CA THR A 342 -4.27 22.64 -8.79
C THR A 342 -4.60 23.77 -9.79
N ASP A 343 -5.50 23.52 -10.74
CA ASP A 343 -6.10 24.49 -11.65
C ASP A 343 -6.75 25.68 -10.94
N LEU A 344 -7.21 25.49 -9.69
CA LEU A 344 -7.84 26.55 -8.90
C LEU A 344 -6.85 27.59 -8.37
N ILE A 345 -5.55 27.37 -8.49
CA ILE A 345 -4.52 28.21 -7.89
C ILE A 345 -3.62 28.80 -8.97
N GLU A 346 -3.54 30.12 -8.97
CA GLU A 346 -2.68 30.91 -9.85
C GLU A 346 -1.87 31.93 -9.03
N THR A 347 -0.65 32.23 -9.47
CA THR A 347 0.11 33.38 -8.95
C THR A 347 -0.24 34.64 -9.73
N ARG A 348 -0.63 35.72 -9.03
CA ARG A 348 -0.83 37.05 -9.64
C ARG A 348 -0.20 38.15 -8.80
N ILE A 349 0.25 39.20 -9.47
CA ILE A 349 0.65 40.44 -8.82
C ILE A 349 -0.62 41.28 -8.58
N ILE A 350 -0.98 41.46 -7.32
CA ILE A 350 -2.09 42.32 -6.88
C ILE A 350 -1.48 43.46 -6.05
N ASP A 351 -1.72 44.70 -6.47
CA ASP A 351 -1.17 45.91 -5.81
C ASP A 351 0.36 45.88 -5.63
N GLY A 352 1.08 45.31 -6.60
CA GLY A 352 2.55 45.18 -6.55
C GLY A 352 3.06 44.11 -5.60
N LYS A 353 2.19 43.27 -5.05
CA LYS A 353 2.54 42.12 -4.21
C LYS A 353 2.22 40.84 -4.95
N GLU A 354 3.15 39.89 -4.90
CA GLU A 354 2.91 38.54 -5.38
C GLU A 354 1.91 37.86 -4.44
N CYS A 355 0.84 37.32 -5.01
CA CYS A 355 -0.26 36.70 -4.28
C CYS A 355 -0.65 35.38 -4.94
N LEU A 356 -0.97 34.39 -4.11
CA LEU A 356 -1.68 33.19 -4.54
C LEU A 356 -3.17 33.51 -4.61
N VAL A 357 -3.75 33.38 -5.80
CA VAL A 357 -5.17 33.58 -6.06
C VAL A 357 -5.83 32.21 -6.15
N ILE A 358 -6.78 31.96 -5.25
CA ILE A 358 -7.60 30.76 -5.26
C ILE A 358 -8.94 31.13 -5.89
N THR A 359 -9.25 30.51 -7.02
CA THR A 359 -10.56 30.63 -7.65
C THR A 359 -11.60 29.93 -6.79
N VAL A 360 -12.68 30.65 -6.45
CA VAL A 360 -13.67 30.16 -5.51
C VAL A 360 -15.02 29.93 -6.19
N ASN A 361 -15.57 28.74 -5.98
CA ASN A 361 -16.92 28.38 -6.42
C ASN A 361 -17.93 28.72 -5.30
N ASP A 362 -19.24 28.73 -5.58
CA ASP A 362 -20.32 29.29 -4.73
C ASP A 362 -20.43 28.78 -3.27
N HIS A 363 -19.58 27.84 -2.83
CA HIS A 363 -19.59 27.27 -1.48
C HIS A 363 -18.25 27.49 -0.77
N ILE A 364 -18.25 28.38 0.23
CA ILE A 364 -17.07 28.74 1.02
C ILE A 364 -17.41 28.56 2.48
N GLU A 365 -16.56 27.88 3.24
CA GLU A 365 -16.75 27.74 4.67
C GLU A 365 -15.57 28.32 5.45
N VAL A 366 -15.88 29.09 6.50
CA VAL A 366 -14.92 29.53 7.50
C VAL A 366 -15.26 28.84 8.80
N ASN A 367 -14.38 27.93 9.25
CA ASN A 367 -14.60 27.10 10.44
C ASN A 367 -15.96 26.36 10.44
N GLY A 368 -16.38 25.85 9.28
CA GLY A 368 -17.65 25.12 9.10
C GLY A 368 -18.88 26.03 8.94
N VAL A 369 -18.70 27.33 8.78
CA VAL A 369 -19.80 28.29 8.54
C VAL A 369 -19.76 28.77 7.10
N ASN A 370 -20.85 28.59 6.36
CA ASN A 370 -20.96 29.02 4.98
C ASN A 370 -20.93 30.56 4.87
N VAL A 371 -20.09 31.10 3.98
CA VAL A 371 -19.87 32.53 3.76
C VAL A 371 -19.90 32.87 2.27
N ARG A 372 -20.27 34.11 1.93
CA ARG A 372 -20.22 34.65 0.57
C ARG A 372 -19.02 35.59 0.42
N THR A 373 -18.26 35.48 -0.65
CA THR A 373 -17.04 36.29 -0.90
C THR A 373 -17.29 37.62 -1.60
N ILE A 374 -18.40 37.80 -2.33
CA ILE A 374 -18.72 39.05 -3.02
C ILE A 374 -20.19 39.41 -2.73
N ALA A 375 -20.44 40.62 -2.25
CA ALA A 375 -21.80 41.18 -2.15
C ALA A 375 -22.19 41.79 -3.51
N PRO A 376 -23.42 41.59 -4.01
CA PRO A 376 -23.84 42.21 -5.26
C PRO A 376 -23.83 43.74 -5.11
N SER A 377 -23.13 44.42 -6.01
CA SER A 377 -23.19 45.87 -6.14
C SER A 377 -24.59 46.26 -6.62
N HIS A 378 -25.34 46.95 -5.77
CA HIS A 378 -26.56 47.65 -6.19
C HIS A 378 -26.15 48.80 -7.11
N GLU A 379 -26.36 48.63 -8.42
CA GLU A 379 -26.49 49.77 -9.33
C GLU A 379 -27.88 50.38 -9.09
N GLU A 380 -27.93 51.53 -8.43
CA GLU A 380 -29.12 52.37 -8.36
C GLU A 380 -29.33 53.01 -9.74
N GLU A 381 -30.34 52.56 -10.50
CA GLU A 381 -30.84 53.32 -11.65
C GLU A 381 -31.62 54.54 -11.14
N PRO A 382 -31.43 55.75 -11.72
CA PRO A 382 -32.19 56.92 -11.33
C PRO A 382 -33.59 56.88 -11.95
N ASP A 383 -34.60 57.04 -11.10
CA ASP A 383 -35.99 57.31 -11.48
C ASP A 383 -36.08 58.56 -12.38
N THR A 384 -36.68 58.41 -13.56
CA THR A 384 -37.36 59.51 -14.25
C THR A 384 -38.76 59.08 -14.62
N ASP A 385 -39.71 59.55 -13.82
CA ASP A 385 -41.14 59.67 -14.08
C ASP A 385 -41.39 60.76 -15.13
N ASP A 386 -42.15 60.45 -16.18
CA ASP A 386 -43.35 61.20 -16.57
C ASP A 386 -43.96 60.69 -17.89
N GLY A 387 -45.24 60.31 -17.83
CA GLY A 387 -46.20 60.84 -18.80
C GLY A 387 -46.84 59.91 -19.85
N ALA A 388 -48.04 59.43 -19.48
CA ALA A 388 -49.25 59.36 -20.30
C ALA A 388 -49.45 58.20 -21.32
N GLY A 389 -50.29 57.24 -20.91
CA GLY A 389 -51.70 57.27 -21.34
C GLY A 389 -52.12 56.38 -22.52
N SER A 390 -53.06 55.47 -22.19
CA SER A 390 -54.23 55.08 -22.99
C SER A 390 -54.20 53.78 -23.79
N THR A 391 -54.86 52.78 -23.17
CA THR A 391 -55.94 51.91 -23.69
C THR A 391 -55.59 50.84 -24.74
N ALA A 392 -55.54 49.57 -24.32
CA ALA A 392 -56.66 48.60 -24.28
C ALA A 392 -56.86 47.93 -25.64
N SER A 393 -56.76 46.60 -25.74
CA SER A 393 -57.87 45.66 -25.52
C SER A 393 -57.49 44.33 -26.23
N TYR A 394 -58.05 43.12 -26.03
CA TYR A 394 -59.21 42.54 -25.35
C TYR A 394 -58.86 41.06 -24.98
N GLU A 395 -59.62 40.57 -24.00
CA GLU A 395 -60.02 39.20 -23.62
C GLU A 395 -60.17 38.17 -24.79
N GLU A 396 -60.27 36.83 -24.66
CA GLU A 396 -60.71 35.95 -23.57
C GLU A 396 -60.32 34.47 -23.90
N THR A 397 -59.96 33.75 -22.83
CA THR A 397 -60.13 32.33 -22.45
C THR A 397 -60.46 31.15 -23.41
N ALA A 398 -59.80 30.02 -23.05
CA ALA A 398 -60.29 28.63 -22.85
C ALA A 398 -60.47 27.67 -24.04
N ALA A 399 -59.78 26.51 -24.00
CA ALA A 399 -60.32 25.23 -23.48
C ALA A 399 -59.42 24.01 -23.82
N ASP A 400 -59.22 23.16 -22.80
CA ASP A 400 -58.98 21.70 -22.73
C ASP A 400 -58.43 20.88 -23.92
N ALA A 401 -57.41 20.03 -23.66
CA ALA A 401 -57.60 18.62 -23.27
C ALA A 401 -56.33 17.73 -23.43
N ALA A 402 -56.01 17.00 -22.34
CA ALA A 402 -55.51 15.61 -22.24
C ALA A 402 -54.19 15.17 -22.92
N SER A 403 -53.16 14.82 -22.12
CA SER A 403 -52.95 13.47 -21.55
C SER A 403 -51.49 13.17 -21.19
N ASN A 404 -51.33 12.35 -20.13
CA ASN A 404 -50.18 11.54 -19.71
C ASN A 404 -49.00 12.19 -18.94
N GLY A 405 -48.98 11.97 -17.63
CA GLY A 405 -47.76 11.95 -16.78
C GLY A 405 -47.10 10.55 -16.76
N PRO A 406 -46.50 10.07 -15.66
CA PRO A 406 -45.59 10.71 -14.69
C PRO A 406 -44.37 9.80 -14.31
N SER A 407 -43.33 10.33 -13.66
CA SER A 407 -42.48 9.64 -12.64
C SER A 407 -41.42 10.63 -12.12
N SER A 408 -41.27 11.07 -10.87
CA SER A 408 -41.53 10.56 -9.52
C SER A 408 -40.37 9.78 -8.88
N TYR A 409 -39.74 10.49 -7.93
CA TYR A 409 -39.19 10.08 -6.62
C TYR A 409 -37.76 9.53 -6.47
N THR A 410 -37.04 10.36 -5.70
CA THR A 410 -35.95 10.15 -4.75
C THR A 410 -36.31 9.22 -3.59
N GLU A 411 -35.36 8.41 -3.12
CA GLU A 411 -35.37 7.80 -1.78
C GLU A 411 -34.02 8.01 -1.08
N GLU A 412 -34.08 8.61 0.11
CA GLU A 412 -33.08 8.58 1.17
C GLU A 412 -33.24 7.27 1.96
N GLU A 413 -32.14 6.52 2.18
CA GLU A 413 -32.14 5.39 3.11
C GLU A 413 -31.69 5.80 4.51
N ALA A 414 -32.56 5.55 5.48
CA ALA A 414 -32.28 5.60 6.91
C ALA A 414 -32.06 4.19 7.49
N ILE A 415 -31.14 4.11 8.44
CA ILE A 415 -30.73 2.92 9.20
C ILE A 415 -31.82 2.48 10.19
N PRO A 416 -32.21 1.19 10.28
CA PRO A 416 -32.99 0.70 11.40
C PRO A 416 -32.16 -0.02 12.47
N ALA A 417 -32.65 0.13 13.70
CA ALA A 417 -32.11 -0.39 14.94
C ALA A 417 -32.36 -1.90 15.17
N SER A 418 -31.54 -2.43 16.06
CA SER A 418 -31.55 -3.74 16.74
C SER A 418 -32.90 -4.42 17.01
N ALA A 419 -32.93 -5.75 16.84
CA ALA A 419 -33.91 -6.67 17.42
C ALA A 419 -33.21 -7.77 18.25
N PRO A 420 -33.88 -8.37 19.26
CA PRO A 420 -33.25 -9.00 20.43
C PRO A 420 -32.96 -10.50 20.28
N ALA A 421 -32.15 -10.98 21.22
CA ALA A 421 -31.69 -12.36 21.41
C ALA A 421 -32.81 -13.39 21.57
N ALA A 422 -32.62 -14.55 20.92
CA ALA A 422 -33.37 -15.77 21.18
C ALA A 422 -32.91 -16.42 22.49
N ALA A 423 -33.87 -16.74 23.36
CA ALA A 423 -33.67 -17.58 24.54
C ALA A 423 -33.66 -19.07 24.14
N PRO A 424 -32.93 -19.94 24.86
CA PRO A 424 -32.98 -21.37 24.64
C PRO A 424 -34.26 -21.99 25.22
N GLU A 425 -34.74 -23.03 24.54
CA GLU A 425 -35.88 -23.85 24.93
C GLU A 425 -35.61 -24.60 26.24
N ASP A 426 -36.58 -24.50 27.15
CA ASP A 426 -36.66 -25.15 28.45
C ASP A 426 -37.36 -26.51 28.26
N ASP A 427 -36.59 -27.58 28.02
CA ASP A 427 -37.09 -28.95 28.12
C ASP A 427 -37.05 -29.38 29.59
N GLY A 428 -38.15 -29.09 30.27
CA GLY A 428 -38.45 -29.61 31.59
C GLY A 428 -38.55 -31.14 31.60
N TYR A 429 -37.59 -31.80 32.26
CA TYR A 429 -37.79 -33.13 32.83
C TYR A 429 -37.92 -32.99 34.35
N SER A 430 -39.16 -33.11 34.84
CA SER A 430 -39.46 -33.27 36.26
C SER A 430 -39.67 -34.75 36.61
N PHE A 431 -38.87 -35.21 37.58
CA PHE A 431 -39.14 -36.23 38.61
C PHE A 431 -39.66 -37.63 38.23
N SER A 432 -38.81 -38.61 38.48
CA SER A 432 -39.05 -39.73 39.42
C SER A 432 -37.73 -40.14 40.06
#